data_AF-A0A7C9DG05-F1
#
_entry.id   AF-A0A7C9DG05-F1
#
_cell.length_a   1.000
_cell.length_b   1.000
_cell.length_c   1.000
_cell.angle_alpha   90.00
_cell.angle_beta   90.00
_cell.angle_gamma   90.00
#
_symmetry.space_group_name_H-M   'P 1'
#
loop_
_entity.id
_entity.type
_entity.pdbx_description
1 polymer ?
#
loop_
_entity_poly.entity_id
_entity_poly.type
_entity_poly.pdbx_seq_one_letter_code
_entity_poly.pdbx_strand_id
1 'polypeptide(L)'
;IDSVKDPQQLINNIQVVRSIAPLLDDILKPKLLTLLPCIFRCVRHPHVAVRLAASRCITTMAKAMTESVMASMVENAVPMLGDGGCVPARQGAGMLISLLVQGLGVELVP
;
A
#
# COMPACT_ATOMS: atom_id res chain seq x y z
N ILE A 1 5.67 12.78 4.76
CA ILE A 1 4.95 12.62 3.47
C ILE A 1 4.53 14.00 2.97
N ASP A 2 3.71 14.73 3.73
CA ASP A 2 3.15 16.03 3.30
C ASP A 2 4.19 17.16 3.13
N SER A 3 5.40 17.00 3.70
CA SER A 3 6.52 17.93 3.52
C SER A 3 7.30 17.72 2.21
N VAL A 4 7.08 16.59 1.52
CA VAL A 4 7.78 16.28 0.26
C VAL A 4 7.10 17.03 -0.88
N LYS A 5 7.80 18.02 -1.45
CA LYS A 5 7.27 18.89 -2.51
C LYS A 5 7.18 18.21 -3.88
N ASP A 6 8.08 17.27 -4.16
CA ASP A 6 8.13 16.54 -5.42
C ASP A 6 7.51 15.13 -5.26
N PRO A 7 6.33 14.87 -5.87
CA PRO A 7 5.70 13.56 -5.85
C PRO A 7 6.60 12.43 -6.37
N GLN A 8 7.55 12.73 -7.27
CA GLN A 8 8.45 11.74 -7.82
C GLN A 8 9.39 11.15 -6.76
N GLN A 9 9.80 11.93 -5.76
CA GLN A 9 10.61 11.42 -4.65
C GLN A 9 9.86 10.36 -3.83
N LEU A 10 8.57 10.59 -3.56
CA LEU A 10 7.74 9.59 -2.88
C LEU A 10 7.60 8.33 -3.73
N ILE A 11 7.35 8.48 -5.04
CA ILE A 11 7.21 7.34 -5.97
C ILE A 11 8.50 6.51 -5.98
N ASN A 12 9.66 7.15 -6.09
CA ASN A 12 10.96 6.48 -6.11
C ASN A 12 11.19 5.69 -4.81
N ASN A 13 10.93 6.30 -3.65
CA ASN A 13 11.09 5.64 -2.35
C ASN A 13 10.16 4.43 -2.19
N ILE A 14 8.90 4.58 -2.59
CA ILE A 14 7.92 3.48 -2.58
C ILE A 14 8.36 2.36 -3.52
N GLN A 15 8.91 2.70 -4.69
CA GLN A 15 9.38 1.71 -5.66
C GLN A 15 10.57 0.90 -5.15
N VAL A 16 11.48 1.51 -4.37
CA VAL A 16 12.56 0.77 -3.70
C VAL A 16 11.98 -0.28 -2.75
N VAL A 17 11.05 0.12 -1.86
CA VAL A 17 10.38 -0.81 -0.92
C VAL A 17 9.71 -1.95 -1.67
N ARG A 18 8.94 -1.64 -2.71
CA ARG A 18 8.26 -2.63 -3.54
C ARG A 18 9.23 -3.64 -4.17
N SER A 19 10.37 -3.16 -4.66
CA SER A 19 11.34 -3.99 -5.39
C SER A 19 12.07 -4.96 -4.47
N ILE A 20 12.33 -4.57 -3.22
CA ILE A 20 13.03 -5.42 -2.24
C ILE A 20 12.07 -6.32 -1.45
N ALA A 21 10.79 -5.96 -1.30
CA ALA A 21 9.81 -6.70 -0.51
C ALA A 21 9.77 -8.22 -0.76
N PRO A 22 9.75 -8.72 -2.02
CA PRO A 22 9.71 -10.16 -2.28
C PRO A 22 11.06 -10.87 -2.14
N LEU A 23 12.17 -10.12 -2.04
CA LEU A 23 13.54 -10.65 -2.00
C LEU A 23 14.10 -10.75 -0.58
N LEU A 24 13.39 -10.18 0.40
CA LEU A 24 13.84 -10.15 1.79
C LEU A 24 13.62 -11.50 2.48
N ASP A 25 14.65 -11.93 3.21
CA ASP A 25 14.57 -13.03 4.15
C ASP A 25 13.48 -12.79 5.20
N ASP A 26 12.84 -13.86 5.67
CA ASP A 26 11.73 -13.79 6.63
C ASP A 26 12.08 -13.04 7.92
N ILE A 27 13.35 -13.07 8.35
CA ILE A 27 13.83 -12.35 9.53
C ILE A 27 13.78 -10.82 9.34
N LEU A 28 13.87 -10.34 8.10
CA LEU A 28 13.88 -8.92 7.76
C LEU A 28 12.49 -8.37 7.39
N LYS A 29 11.55 -9.23 7.01
CA LYS A 29 10.17 -8.84 6.67
C LYS A 29 9.47 -8.02 7.76
N PRO A 30 9.57 -8.34 9.07
CA PRO A 30 9.02 -7.51 10.13
C PRO A 30 9.54 -6.07 10.15
N LYS A 31 10.82 -5.86 9.83
CA LYS A 31 11.41 -4.51 9.73
C LYS A 31 10.81 -3.75 8.56
N LEU A 32 10.55 -4.41 7.44
CA LEU A 32 9.91 -3.77 6.29
C LEU A 32 8.45 -3.37 6.59
N LEU A 33 7.72 -4.21 7.33
CA LEU A 33 6.34 -3.93 7.74
C LEU A 33 6.21 -2.64 8.58
N THR A 34 7.27 -2.19 9.25
CA THR A 34 7.27 -0.90 9.95
C THR A 34 7.03 0.30 9.02
N LEU A 35 7.28 0.16 7.72
CA LEU A 35 7.01 1.19 6.71
C LEU A 35 5.56 1.18 6.23
N LEU A 36 4.80 0.12 6.50
CA LEU A 36 3.45 -0.07 5.99
C LEU A 36 2.49 1.09 6.34
N PRO A 37 2.48 1.65 7.57
CA PRO A 37 1.64 2.80 7.91
C PRO A 37 1.95 4.03 7.05
N CYS A 38 3.24 4.28 6.76
CA CYS A 38 3.65 5.37 5.89
C CYS A 38 3.17 5.15 4.46
N ILE A 39 3.23 3.92 3.96
CA ILE A 39 2.76 3.58 2.60
C ILE A 39 1.23 3.73 2.52
N PHE A 40 0.47 3.32 3.54
CA PHE A 40 -0.97 3.56 3.61
C PHE A 40 -1.32 5.06 3.60
N ARG A 41 -0.53 5.90 4.26
CA ARG A 41 -0.70 7.35 4.17
C ARG A 41 -0.47 7.89 2.75
N CYS A 42 0.39 7.25 1.94
CA CYS A 42 0.54 7.58 0.52
C CYS A 42 -0.65 7.14 -0.34
N VAL A 43 -1.47 6.17 0.11
CA VAL A 43 -2.69 5.75 -0.61
C VAL A 43 -3.74 6.86 -0.64
N ARG A 44 -3.76 7.76 0.36
CA ARG A 44 -4.65 8.94 0.39
C ARG A 44 -4.01 10.22 -0.19
N HIS A 45 -2.85 10.12 -0.80
CA HIS A 45 -2.12 11.29 -1.31
C HIS A 45 -2.90 11.99 -2.44
N PRO A 46 -2.87 13.34 -2.56
CA PRO A 46 -3.61 14.07 -3.60
C PRO A 46 -3.14 13.71 -5.03
N HIS A 47 -1.85 13.44 -5.21
CA HIS A 47 -1.29 13.03 -6.50
C HIS A 47 -1.57 11.55 -6.83
N VAL A 48 -2.26 11.28 -7.94
CA VAL A 48 -2.72 9.94 -8.33
C VAL A 48 -1.58 8.94 -8.53
N ALA A 49 -0.44 9.36 -9.09
CA ALA A 49 0.69 8.45 -9.31
C ALA A 49 1.32 7.97 -7.98
N VAL A 50 1.26 8.79 -6.91
CA VAL A 50 1.72 8.40 -5.57
C VAL A 50 0.77 7.34 -4.99
N ARG A 51 -0.55 7.53 -5.15
CA ARG A 51 -1.55 6.53 -4.75
C ARG A 51 -1.30 5.20 -5.46
N LEU A 52 -1.11 5.24 -6.78
CA LEU A 52 -0.84 4.04 -7.57
C LEU A 52 0.44 3.32 -7.16
N ALA A 53 1.53 4.07 -6.92
CA ALA A 53 2.79 3.51 -6.45
C ALA A 53 2.60 2.83 -5.09
N ALA A 54 1.93 3.49 -4.15
CA ALA A 54 1.63 2.96 -2.82
C ALA A 54 0.77 1.69 -2.90
N SER A 55 -0.31 1.72 -3.68
CA SER A 55 -1.20 0.57 -3.86
C SER A 55 -0.45 -0.64 -4.40
N ARG A 56 0.36 -0.47 -5.46
CA ARG A 56 1.18 -1.55 -6.03
C ARG A 56 2.22 -2.09 -5.04
N CYS A 57 2.78 -1.22 -4.21
CA CYS A 57 3.72 -1.61 -3.17
C CYS A 57 3.04 -2.48 -2.12
N ILE A 58 1.90 -2.05 -1.57
CA ILE A 58 1.13 -2.83 -0.60
C ILE A 58 0.72 -4.18 -1.19
N THR A 59 0.21 -4.22 -2.42
CA THR A 59 -0.12 -5.49 -3.10
C THR A 59 1.09 -6.43 -3.21
N THR A 60 2.28 -5.88 -3.50
CA THR A 60 3.51 -6.69 -3.60
C THR A 60 3.95 -7.20 -2.22
N MET A 61 3.84 -6.36 -1.20
CA MET A 61 4.09 -6.75 0.19
C MET A 61 3.11 -7.83 0.64
N ALA A 62 1.82 -7.71 0.28
CA ALA A 62 0.80 -8.70 0.61
C ALA A 62 1.12 -10.08 0.03
N LYS A 63 1.71 -10.18 -1.16
CA LYS A 63 2.14 -11.47 -1.72
C LYS A 63 3.25 -12.17 -0.92
N ALA A 64 4.10 -11.40 -0.24
CA ALA A 64 5.25 -11.93 0.50
C ALA A 64 4.99 -12.10 2.01
N MET A 65 3.97 -11.40 2.53
CA MET A 65 3.63 -11.25 3.96
C MET A 65 2.10 -11.13 4.14
N THR A 66 1.36 -12.10 3.59
CA THR A 66 -0.12 -12.01 3.42
C THR A 66 -0.84 -11.67 4.71
N GLU A 67 -0.65 -12.46 5.77
CA GLU A 67 -1.38 -12.31 7.03
C GLU A 67 -1.18 -10.92 7.64
N SER A 68 0.07 -10.48 7.78
CA SER A 68 0.40 -9.18 8.39
C SER A 68 -0.13 -7.99 7.58
N VAL A 69 -0.06 -8.06 6.25
CA VAL A 69 -0.52 -6.96 5.39
C VAL A 69 -2.04 -6.92 5.30
N MET A 70 -2.70 -8.07 5.28
CA MET A 70 -4.16 -8.16 5.21
C MET A 70 -4.84 -7.65 6.48
N ALA A 71 -4.23 -7.85 7.66
CA ALA A 71 -4.69 -7.22 8.90
C ALA A 71 -4.69 -5.68 8.78
N SER A 72 -3.56 -5.08 8.37
CA SER A 72 -3.47 -3.63 8.16
C SER A 72 -4.38 -3.12 7.04
N MET A 73 -4.66 -3.93 6.01
CA MET A 73 -5.62 -3.59 4.96
C MET A 73 -7.02 -3.35 5.52
N VAL A 74 -7.50 -4.23 6.39
CA VAL A 74 -8.83 -4.06 7.01
C VAL A 74 -8.87 -2.80 7.87
N GLU A 75 -7.82 -2.56 8.66
CA GLU A 75 -7.74 -1.39 9.55
C GLU A 75 -7.65 -0.05 8.80
N ASN A 76 -7.02 -0.02 7.62
CA ASN A 76 -6.71 1.23 6.93
C ASN A 76 -7.54 1.45 5.65
N ALA A 77 -7.65 0.45 4.78
CA ALA A 77 -8.29 0.61 3.46
C ALA A 77 -9.82 0.60 3.55
N VAL A 78 -10.40 -0.24 4.43
CA VAL A 78 -11.86 -0.34 4.57
C VAL A 78 -12.47 0.98 5.07
N PRO A 79 -11.94 1.64 6.13
CA PRO A 79 -12.45 2.95 6.54
C PRO A 79 -12.30 4.03 5.46
N MET A 80 -11.22 3.97 4.67
CA MET A 80 -10.98 4.94 3.59
C MET A 80 -12.02 4.90 2.48
N LEU A 81 -12.66 3.75 2.22
CA LEU A 81 -13.76 3.66 1.25
C LEU A 81 -14.98 4.48 1.66
N GLY A 82 -15.24 4.55 2.97
CA GLY A 82 -16.37 5.26 3.57
C GLY A 82 -16.10 6.73 3.89
N ASP A 83 -14.89 7.24 3.64
CA ASP A 83 -14.50 8.61 3.98
C ASP A 83 -15.15 9.64 3.03
N GLY A 84 -16.35 10.10 3.40
CA GLY A 84 -17.10 11.11 2.65
C GLY A 84 -16.42 12.47 2.56
N GLY A 85 -15.42 12.75 3.40
CA GLY A 85 -14.68 14.02 3.42
C GLY A 85 -13.43 14.02 2.53
N CYS A 86 -12.95 12.87 2.08
CA CYS A 86 -11.68 12.76 1.36
C CYS A 86 -11.78 11.89 0.09
N VAL A 87 -12.03 12.54 -1.05
CA VAL A 87 -12.06 11.87 -2.36
C VAL A 87 -10.76 11.11 -2.69
N PRO A 88 -9.55 11.66 -2.47
CA PRO A 88 -8.32 10.93 -2.71
C PRO A 88 -8.20 9.65 -1.87
N ALA A 89 -8.69 9.65 -0.63
CA ALA A 89 -8.69 8.46 0.23
C ALA A 89 -9.58 7.36 -0.35
N ARG A 90 -10.82 7.71 -0.73
CA ARG A 90 -11.76 6.75 -1.35
C ARG A 90 -11.22 6.16 -2.64
N GLN A 91 -10.70 7.01 -3.53
CA GLN A 91 -10.12 6.57 -4.80
C GLN A 91 -8.88 5.70 -4.58
N GLY A 92 -8.01 6.07 -3.65
CA GLY A 92 -6.84 5.29 -3.29
C GLY A 92 -7.20 3.91 -2.71
N ALA A 93 -8.19 3.85 -1.82
CA ALA A 93 -8.67 2.60 -1.26
C ALA A 93 -9.27 1.68 -2.32
N GLY A 94 -10.13 2.20 -3.21
CA GLY A 94 -10.68 1.42 -4.33
C GLY A 94 -9.60 0.89 -5.27
N MET A 95 -8.59 1.72 -5.58
CA MET A 95 -7.44 1.31 -6.39
C MET A 95 -6.61 0.22 -5.72
N LEU A 96 -6.32 0.38 -4.43
CA LEU A 96 -5.59 -0.61 -3.64
C LEU A 96 -6.32 -1.95 -3.60
N ILE A 97 -7.62 -1.96 -3.29
CA ILE A 97 -8.42 -3.17 -3.22
C ILE A 97 -8.49 -3.85 -4.60
N SER A 98 -8.71 -3.09 -5.66
CA SER A 98 -8.73 -3.62 -7.04
C SER A 98 -7.41 -4.30 -7.40
N LEU A 99 -6.27 -3.65 -7.14
CA LEU A 99 -4.95 -4.21 -7.41
C LEU A 99 -4.63 -5.41 -6.52
N LEU A 100 -5.10 -5.41 -5.27
CA LEU A 100 -4.90 -6.51 -4.34
C LEU A 100 -5.68 -7.76 -4.77
N VAL A 101 -6.95 -7.61 -5.17
CA VAL A 101 -7.77 -8.70 -5.73
C VAL A 101 -7.13 -9.26 -7.01
N GLN A 102 -6.69 -8.38 -7.93
CA GLN A 102 -5.99 -8.81 -9.14
C GLN A 102 -4.63 -9.46 -8.84
N GLY A 103 -3.96 -9.00 -7.79
CA GLY A 103 -2.62 -9.43 -7.42
C GLY A 103 -2.60 -10.80 -6.77
N LEU A 104 -3.43 -11.01 -5.74
CA LEU A 104 -3.49 -12.25 -4.96
C LEU A 104 -4.39 -13.31 -5.61
N GLY A 105 -5.43 -12.90 -6.35
CA GLY A 105 -6.34 -13.83 -6.99
C GLY A 105 -6.97 -14.79 -5.98
N VAL A 106 -6.77 -16.10 -6.19
CA VAL A 106 -7.35 -17.16 -5.35
C VAL A 106 -6.75 -17.18 -3.94
N GLU A 107 -5.51 -16.70 -3.76
CA GLU A 107 -4.83 -16.62 -2.45
C GLU A 107 -5.49 -15.63 -1.48
N LEU A 108 -6.46 -14.85 -1.96
CA LEU A 108 -7.26 -13.95 -1.14
C LEU A 108 -8.35 -14.66 -0.33
N VAL A 109 -8.78 -15.85 -0.78
CA VAL A 109 -9.84 -16.63 -0.14
C VAL A 109 -9.20 -17.56 0.89
N PRO A 110 -9.68 -17.59 2.16
CA PRO A 110 -9.20 -18.51 3.19
C PRO A 110 -9.37 -19.99 2.82
#